data_AF-A0A4Y2NUQ6-F1
#
_entry.id   AF-A0A4Y2NUQ6-F1
#
_cell.length_a   1.000
_cell.length_b   1.000
_cell.length_c   1.000
_cell.angle_alpha   90.00
_cell.angle_beta   90.00
_cell.angle_gamma   90.00
#
_symmetry.space_group_name_H-M   'P 1'
#
loop_
_entity.id
_entity.type
_entity.pdbx_description
1 polymer ?
#
loop_
_entity_poly.entity_id
_entity_poly.type
_entity_poly.pdbx_seq_one_letter_code
_entity_poly.pdbx_strand_id
1 'polypeptide(L)'
;MVFSHCKAVANYEAYNSTLEKGSVISQISKEHAMLIKENQHYLVTLCEILLTIAQQKIGVRESGSLFRASAIDIESESNDYGPHSGNFLSLLALVGNHDEVIARRIRLGPGNAKYTHHSVQNALLDIMVDEVKNKILEEMQAAEYFAILADETKDLSKKEQLFIAVRYLYDGNIHEEFLCIEELETLDAEGLLSKIINVTKDRVNFQNCIGQAYDGASVVSSKHAGVNAIIKDCVAPLANYIHCFNHRLNLVLIDIATSIQCVRDCFSLLQKLYAFVSCSNIYAKWIKMQTDRGLIVMELKQI
;
A
#
# COMPACT_ATOMS: atom_id res chain seq x y z
N MET A 1 -46.07 -40.98 34.61
CA MET A 1 -44.74 -40.40 34.88
C MET A 1 -44.93 -39.43 36.05
N VAL A 2 -44.59 -39.84 37.27
CA VAL A 2 -44.81 -39.02 38.48
C VAL A 2 -43.76 -37.91 38.47
N PHE A 3 -44.18 -36.67 38.23
CA PHE A 3 -43.31 -35.52 38.45
C PHE A 3 -43.09 -35.41 39.98
N SER A 4 -41.87 -35.70 40.44
CA SER A 4 -41.56 -35.55 41.86
C SER A 4 -41.67 -34.09 42.25
N HIS A 5 -42.09 -33.82 43.49
CA HIS A 5 -42.17 -32.47 44.05
C HIS A 5 -40.86 -31.70 43.88
N CYS A 6 -39.71 -32.38 44.03
CA CYS A 6 -38.39 -31.79 43.80
C CYS A 6 -38.21 -31.27 42.36
N LYS A 7 -38.74 -31.98 41.35
CA LYS A 7 -38.66 -31.55 39.95
C LYS A 7 -39.57 -30.36 39.65
N ALA A 8 -40.72 -30.28 40.31
CA ALA A 8 -41.62 -29.13 40.18
C ALA A 8 -41.03 -27.86 40.81
N VAL A 9 -40.40 -27.98 41.99
CA VAL A 9 -39.71 -26.87 42.67
C VAL A 9 -38.52 -26.38 41.83
N ALA A 10 -37.68 -27.29 41.32
CA ALA A 10 -36.55 -26.91 40.45
C ALA A 10 -37.00 -26.19 39.16
N ASN A 11 -38.11 -26.62 38.56
CA ASN A 11 -38.66 -25.96 37.38
C ASN A 11 -39.23 -24.56 37.69
N TYR A 12 -39.85 -24.38 38.87
CA TYR A 12 -40.36 -23.08 39.32
C TYR A 12 -39.22 -22.09 39.64
N GLU A 13 -38.17 -22.56 40.31
CA GLU A 13 -36.95 -21.77 40.55
C GLU A 13 -36.26 -21.38 39.24
N ALA A 14 -36.15 -22.30 38.28
CA ALA A 14 -35.64 -22.00 36.95
C ALA A 14 -36.50 -20.96 36.22
N TYR A 15 -37.83 -21.05 36.31
CA TYR A 15 -38.75 -20.06 35.74
C TYR A 15 -38.56 -18.67 36.35
N ASN A 16 -38.48 -18.56 37.67
CA ASN A 16 -38.23 -17.27 38.34
C ASN A 16 -36.88 -16.68 37.95
N SER A 17 -35.84 -17.50 37.81
CA SER A 17 -34.53 -17.08 37.30
C SER A 17 -34.61 -16.57 35.85
N THR A 18 -35.45 -17.17 35.00
CA THR A 18 -35.67 -16.68 33.63
C THR A 18 -36.46 -15.38 33.56
N LEU A 19 -37.26 -15.03 34.57
CA LEU A 19 -37.93 -13.72 34.64
C LEU A 19 -36.93 -12.58 34.92
N GLU A 20 -35.87 -12.84 35.69
CA GLU A 20 -34.82 -11.86 35.98
C GLU A 20 -33.75 -11.79 34.87
N LYS A 21 -33.32 -12.93 34.35
CA LYS A 21 -32.18 -13.03 33.41
C LYS A 21 -32.59 -13.24 31.95
N GLY A 22 -33.87 -13.41 31.66
CA GLY A 22 -34.37 -13.84 30.36
C GLY A 22 -34.21 -15.34 30.11
N SER A 23 -34.82 -15.87 29.04
CA SER A 23 -34.67 -17.27 28.63
C SER A 23 -33.23 -17.59 28.20
N VAL A 24 -32.85 -18.86 28.24
CA VAL A 24 -31.52 -19.32 27.76
C VAL A 24 -31.25 -18.86 26.32
N ILE A 25 -32.26 -18.89 25.46
CA ILE A 25 -32.17 -18.43 24.06
C ILE A 25 -31.86 -16.92 24.01
N SER A 26 -32.52 -16.12 24.84
CA SER A 26 -32.27 -14.67 24.90
C SER A 26 -30.87 -14.33 25.44
N GLN A 27 -30.37 -15.11 26.40
CA GLN A 27 -29.02 -14.94 26.94
C GLN A 27 -27.96 -15.31 25.88
N ILE A 28 -28.12 -16.45 25.18
CA ILE A 28 -27.22 -16.85 24.09
C ILE A 28 -27.21 -15.80 22.98
N SER A 29 -28.39 -15.28 22.59
CA SER A 29 -28.48 -14.23 21.57
C SER A 29 -27.77 -12.94 21.99
N LYS A 30 -27.89 -12.56 23.27
CA LYS A 30 -27.23 -11.38 23.83
C LYS A 30 -25.71 -11.54 23.87
N GLU A 31 -25.21 -12.68 24.33
CA GLU A 31 -23.77 -13.00 24.34
C GLU A 31 -23.20 -13.02 22.92
N HIS A 32 -23.92 -13.61 21.97
CA HIS A 32 -23.50 -13.62 20.57
C HIS A 32 -23.42 -12.21 19.99
N ALA A 33 -24.39 -11.34 20.30
CA ALA A 33 -24.36 -9.93 19.89
C ALA A 33 -23.17 -9.16 20.49
N MET A 34 -22.84 -9.41 21.77
CA MET A 34 -21.65 -8.83 22.40
C MET A 34 -20.36 -9.31 21.72
N LEU A 35 -20.26 -10.60 21.40
CA LEU A 35 -19.11 -11.16 20.70
C LEU A 35 -18.91 -10.53 19.31
N ILE A 36 -19.99 -10.34 18.55
CA ILE A 36 -19.93 -9.66 17.24
C ILE A 36 -19.38 -8.25 17.41
N LYS A 37 -19.88 -7.50 18.41
CA LYS A 37 -19.45 -6.13 18.67
C LYS A 37 -17.97 -6.07 19.04
N GLU A 38 -17.48 -6.97 19.90
CA GLU A 38 -16.05 -7.06 20.22
C GLU A 38 -15.19 -7.43 19.01
N ASN A 39 -15.65 -8.37 18.17
CA ASN A 39 -14.93 -8.75 16.95
C ASN A 39 -14.83 -7.58 15.96
N GLN A 40 -15.92 -6.83 15.78
CA GLN A 40 -15.94 -5.62 14.95
C GLN A 40 -14.99 -4.56 15.51
N HIS A 41 -15.05 -4.31 16.81
CA HIS A 41 -14.16 -3.36 17.49
C HIS A 41 -12.68 -3.72 17.29
N TYR A 42 -12.34 -4.99 17.45
CA TYR A 42 -10.99 -5.49 17.22
C TYR A 42 -10.55 -5.29 15.77
N LEU A 43 -11.37 -5.69 14.79
CA LEU A 43 -11.03 -5.53 13.36
C LEU A 43 -10.89 -4.06 12.95
N VAL A 44 -11.80 -3.20 13.40
CA VAL A 44 -11.73 -1.75 13.16
C VAL A 44 -10.42 -1.19 13.72
N THR A 45 -10.06 -1.56 14.94
CA THR A 45 -8.81 -1.14 15.57
C THR A 45 -7.58 -1.54 14.74
N LEU A 46 -7.54 -2.79 14.23
CA LEU A 46 -6.42 -3.24 13.38
C LEU A 46 -6.33 -2.42 12.08
N CYS A 47 -7.47 -2.17 11.43
CA CYS A 47 -7.53 -1.34 10.22
C CYS A 47 -7.13 0.12 10.51
N GLU A 48 -7.55 0.70 11.64
CA GLU A 48 -7.18 2.06 12.06
C GLU A 48 -5.68 2.19 12.31
N ILE A 49 -5.06 1.18 12.94
CA ILE A 49 -3.60 1.15 13.11
C ILE A 49 -2.90 1.10 11.76
N LEU A 50 -3.31 0.20 10.85
CA LEU A 50 -2.74 0.10 9.51
C LEU A 50 -2.92 1.40 8.71
N LEU A 51 -4.11 1.99 8.78
CA LEU A 51 -4.42 3.27 8.14
C LEU A 51 -3.54 4.39 8.68
N THR A 52 -3.37 4.46 10.00
CA THR A 52 -2.50 5.45 10.66
C THR A 52 -1.06 5.29 10.17
N ILE A 53 -0.54 4.06 10.16
CA ILE A 53 0.82 3.76 9.66
C ILE A 53 0.97 4.21 8.20
N ALA A 54 -0.02 3.91 7.35
CA ALA A 54 -0.02 4.27 5.94
C ALA A 54 -0.04 5.80 5.75
N GLN A 55 -0.91 6.52 6.47
CA GLN A 55 -1.02 7.98 6.42
C GLN A 55 0.26 8.68 6.89
N GLN A 56 0.95 8.12 7.88
CA GLN A 56 2.24 8.63 8.37
C GLN A 56 3.43 8.21 7.49
N LYS A 57 3.22 7.37 6.47
CA LYS A 57 4.26 6.83 5.58
C LYS A 57 5.37 6.10 6.34
N ILE A 58 4.99 5.39 7.40
CA ILE A 58 5.90 4.60 8.22
C ILE A 58 5.81 3.13 7.75
N GLY A 59 6.93 2.40 7.75
CA GLY A 59 6.92 0.97 7.41
C GLY A 59 6.08 0.17 8.42
N VAL A 60 5.20 -0.71 7.95
CA VAL A 60 4.38 -1.59 8.82
C VAL A 60 5.27 -2.46 9.72
N ARG A 61 6.43 -2.86 9.18
CA ARG A 61 7.42 -3.74 9.80
C ARG A 61 8.78 -3.07 9.75
N GLU A 62 9.65 -3.42 10.68
CA GLU A 62 11.06 -3.03 10.59
C GLU A 62 11.76 -3.83 9.49
N SER A 63 12.72 -3.19 8.82
CA SER A 63 13.58 -3.81 7.82
C SER A 63 14.98 -4.02 8.41
N GLY A 64 15.55 -5.22 8.25
CA GLY A 64 16.94 -5.52 8.63
C GLY A 64 17.12 -6.82 9.40
N SER A 65 18.37 -7.17 9.71
CA SER A 65 18.75 -8.41 10.42
C SER A 65 18.24 -8.51 11.87
N LEU A 66 17.80 -7.38 12.44
CA LEU A 66 17.19 -7.33 13.77
C LEU A 66 15.67 -7.54 13.76
N PHE A 67 15.03 -7.57 12.59
CA PHE A 67 13.59 -7.81 12.49
C PHE A 67 13.26 -9.21 12.98
N ARG A 68 12.52 -9.30 14.08
CA ARG A 68 11.95 -10.56 14.54
C ARG A 68 10.63 -10.80 13.81
N ALA A 69 10.74 -11.37 12.60
CA ALA A 69 9.58 -11.89 11.85
C ALA A 69 8.75 -12.88 12.69
N SER A 70 9.40 -13.53 13.66
CA SER A 70 8.82 -14.43 14.62
C SER A 70 8.71 -13.80 16.01
N ALA A 71 7.71 -12.96 16.24
CA ALA A 71 7.00 -13.01 17.53
C ALA A 71 6.07 -14.24 17.53
N ILE A 72 6.65 -15.41 17.22
CA ILE A 72 6.02 -16.75 17.29
C ILE A 72 6.26 -17.37 18.67
N ASP A 73 6.58 -16.58 19.69
CA ASP A 73 6.36 -17.03 21.06
C ASP A 73 4.88 -16.80 21.39
N ILE A 74 4.08 -17.72 20.84
CA ILE A 74 2.64 -17.95 21.05
C ILE A 74 2.31 -18.20 22.55
N GLU A 75 3.29 -18.17 23.45
CA GLU A 75 3.15 -18.46 24.88
C GLU A 75 3.42 -17.27 25.81
N SER A 76 3.68 -16.07 25.28
CA SER A 76 3.79 -14.87 26.11
C SER A 76 2.39 -14.37 26.48
N GLU A 77 2.01 -14.49 27.75
CA GLU A 77 0.83 -13.81 28.34
C GLU A 77 0.97 -12.27 28.38
N SER A 78 2.11 -11.74 27.92
CA SER A 78 2.39 -10.31 27.92
C SER A 78 1.79 -9.62 26.68
N ASN A 79 1.38 -8.36 26.85
CA ASN A 79 1.00 -7.47 25.75
C ASN A 79 2.20 -6.95 24.96
N ASP A 80 3.43 -7.26 25.38
CA ASP A 80 4.64 -6.69 24.82
C ASP A 80 5.23 -7.65 23.79
N TYR A 81 5.24 -7.23 22.52
CA TYR A 81 5.88 -7.99 21.44
C TYR A 81 7.41 -7.84 21.43
N GLY A 82 7.96 -7.05 22.35
CA GLY A 82 9.38 -6.81 22.52
C GLY A 82 9.95 -5.79 21.52
N PRO A 83 11.22 -5.39 21.69
CA PRO A 83 11.89 -4.50 20.75
C PRO A 83 11.98 -5.16 19.37
N HIS A 84 11.89 -4.36 18.31
CA HIS A 84 11.98 -4.79 16.91
C HIS A 84 10.80 -5.65 16.40
N SER A 85 9.64 -5.59 17.06
CA SER A 85 8.39 -6.22 16.60
C SER A 85 7.74 -5.54 15.38
N GLY A 86 8.24 -4.37 14.98
CA GLY A 86 7.66 -3.55 13.92
C GLY A 86 6.52 -2.66 14.40
N ASN A 87 6.25 -1.60 13.62
CA ASN A 87 5.35 -0.51 14.03
C ASN A 87 3.90 -0.97 14.26
N PHE A 88 3.40 -1.92 13.47
CA PHE A 88 2.04 -2.44 13.65
C PHE A 88 1.84 -3.13 15.00
N LEU A 89 2.73 -4.05 15.38
CA LEU A 89 2.62 -4.78 16.63
C LEU A 89 2.85 -3.85 17.84
N SER A 90 3.77 -2.89 17.72
CA SER A 90 4.01 -1.90 18.77
C SER A 90 2.80 -1.00 19.01
N LEU A 91 2.14 -0.52 17.95
CA LEU A 91 0.92 0.28 18.09
C LEU A 91 -0.26 -0.56 18.60
N LEU A 92 -0.38 -1.82 18.17
CA LEU A 92 -1.40 -2.73 18.68
C LEU A 92 -1.23 -3.00 20.18
N ALA A 93 0.01 -3.22 20.65
CA ALA A 93 0.33 -3.32 22.07
C ALA A 93 0.00 -2.03 22.84
N LEU A 94 0.33 -0.87 22.27
CA LEU A 94 0.03 0.43 22.86
C LEU A 94 -1.48 0.64 23.02
N VAL A 95 -2.28 0.35 21.99
CA VAL A 95 -3.75 0.42 22.07
C VAL A 95 -4.27 -0.57 23.11
N GLY A 96 -3.72 -1.78 23.17
CA GLY A 96 -4.04 -2.77 24.21
C GLY A 96 -3.76 -2.28 25.63
N ASN A 97 -2.84 -1.34 25.86
CA ASN A 97 -2.64 -0.77 27.20
C ASN A 97 -3.79 0.15 27.65
N HIS A 98 -4.61 0.60 26.70
CA HIS A 98 -5.74 1.51 26.95
C HIS A 98 -7.11 0.87 26.67
N ASP A 99 -7.14 -0.32 26.06
CA ASP A 99 -8.36 -1.03 25.72
C ASP A 99 -8.31 -2.51 26.16
N GLU A 100 -9.12 -2.86 27.14
CA GLU A 100 -9.18 -4.21 27.72
C GLU A 100 -9.66 -5.27 26.73
N VAL A 101 -10.53 -4.92 25.78
CA VAL A 101 -11.02 -5.87 24.76
C VAL A 101 -9.86 -6.22 23.83
N ILE A 102 -9.11 -5.22 23.38
CA ILE A 102 -7.95 -5.41 22.52
C ILE A 102 -6.84 -6.19 23.25
N ALA A 103 -6.51 -5.82 24.49
CA ALA A 103 -5.55 -6.57 25.32
C ALA A 103 -5.93 -8.04 25.49
N ARG A 104 -7.21 -8.30 25.80
CA ARG A 104 -7.71 -9.67 25.98
C ARG A 104 -7.57 -10.47 24.69
N ARG A 105 -7.88 -9.87 23.54
CA ARG A 105 -7.74 -10.53 22.22
C ARG A 105 -6.30 -10.86 21.88
N ILE A 106 -5.37 -9.94 22.15
CA ILE A 106 -3.94 -10.15 21.93
C ILE A 106 -3.40 -11.30 22.79
N ARG A 107 -3.75 -11.33 24.09
CA ARG A 107 -3.25 -12.34 25.03
C ARG A 107 -3.94 -13.69 24.86
N LEU A 108 -5.26 -13.70 25.01
CA LEU A 108 -6.07 -14.90 25.20
C LEU A 108 -6.83 -15.33 23.94
N GLY A 109 -6.80 -14.52 22.87
CA GLY A 109 -7.43 -14.88 21.61
C GLY A 109 -6.81 -16.13 20.99
N PRO A 110 -7.58 -16.95 20.26
CA PRO A 110 -7.02 -18.10 19.56
C PRO A 110 -6.07 -17.58 18.46
N GLY A 111 -4.96 -18.28 18.22
CA GLY A 111 -3.89 -17.80 17.33
C GLY A 111 -4.36 -17.39 15.93
N ASN A 112 -5.34 -18.11 15.37
CA ASN A 112 -5.95 -17.82 14.07
C ASN A 112 -6.88 -16.59 14.06
N ALA A 113 -7.22 -16.01 15.22
CA ALA A 113 -8.05 -14.81 15.34
C ALA A 113 -7.31 -13.64 16.02
N LYS A 114 -5.99 -13.74 16.21
CA LYS A 114 -5.17 -12.60 16.64
C LYS A 114 -4.92 -11.62 15.48
N TYR A 115 -4.91 -12.09 14.23
CA TYR A 115 -4.64 -11.31 13.02
C TYR A 115 -3.29 -10.56 13.03
N THR A 116 -2.34 -11.00 13.86
CA THR A 116 -1.02 -10.38 14.04
C THR A 116 0.02 -10.88 13.05
N HIS A 117 -0.24 -11.97 12.35
CA HIS A 117 0.71 -12.56 11.41
C HIS A 117 0.90 -11.68 10.17
N HIS A 118 2.13 -11.62 9.63
CA HIS A 118 2.45 -10.73 8.51
C HIS A 118 1.60 -10.98 7.25
N SER A 119 1.26 -12.24 6.95
CA SER A 119 0.39 -12.56 5.80
C SER A 119 -1.02 -12.00 5.98
N VAL A 120 -1.52 -11.99 7.21
CA VAL A 120 -2.85 -11.47 7.54
C VAL A 120 -2.86 -9.95 7.49
N GLN A 121 -1.82 -9.30 8.01
CA GLN A 121 -1.63 -7.86 7.88
C GLN A 121 -1.59 -7.44 6.39
N ASN A 122 -0.89 -8.19 5.53
CA ASN A 122 -0.87 -7.93 4.09
C ASN A 122 -2.28 -8.10 3.48
N ALA A 123 -2.99 -9.18 3.81
CA ALA A 123 -4.35 -9.38 3.33
C ALA A 123 -5.31 -8.26 3.74
N LEU A 124 -5.18 -7.73 4.97
CA LEU A 124 -5.95 -6.56 5.41
C LEU A 124 -5.61 -5.32 4.59
N LEU A 125 -4.32 -5.07 4.32
CA LEU A 125 -3.89 -3.97 3.47
C LEU A 125 -4.41 -4.12 2.04
N ASP A 126 -4.37 -5.32 1.47
CA ASP A 126 -4.88 -5.60 0.12
C ASP A 126 -6.38 -5.30 0.05
N ILE A 127 -7.17 -5.72 1.04
CA ILE A 127 -8.60 -5.38 1.15
C ILE A 127 -8.79 -3.87 1.23
N MET A 128 -8.02 -3.17 2.07
CA MET A 128 -8.12 -1.71 2.18
C MET A 128 -7.77 -1.00 0.87
N VAL A 129 -6.75 -1.47 0.16
CA VAL A 129 -6.35 -0.96 -1.16
C VAL A 129 -7.46 -1.18 -2.18
N ASP A 130 -8.06 -2.37 -2.19
CA ASP A 130 -9.16 -2.69 -3.09
C ASP A 130 -10.38 -1.80 -2.83
N GLU A 131 -10.74 -1.54 -1.57
CA GLU A 131 -11.84 -0.62 -1.23
C GLU A 131 -11.57 0.82 -1.72
N VAL A 132 -10.34 1.32 -1.54
CA VAL A 132 -9.95 2.65 -2.05
C VAL A 132 -10.01 2.68 -3.57
N LYS A 133 -9.45 1.67 -4.25
CA LYS A 133 -9.51 1.57 -5.72
C LYS A 133 -10.95 1.47 -6.23
N ASN A 134 -11.79 0.67 -5.58
CA ASN A 134 -13.20 0.53 -5.93
C ASN A 134 -13.90 1.89 -5.85
N LYS A 135 -13.65 2.65 -4.79
CA LYS A 135 -14.23 3.98 -4.61
C LYS A 135 -13.81 4.95 -5.72
N ILE A 136 -12.52 4.98 -6.07
CA ILE A 136 -12.01 5.80 -7.17
C ILE A 136 -12.67 5.39 -8.50
N LEU A 137 -12.76 4.09 -8.78
CA LEU A 137 -13.33 3.57 -10.02
C LEU A 137 -14.85 3.85 -10.12
N GLU A 138 -15.59 3.77 -9.02
CA GLU A 138 -17.01 4.16 -8.96
C GLU A 138 -17.19 5.65 -9.29
N GLU A 139 -16.35 6.51 -8.73
CA GLU A 139 -16.38 7.95 -9.01
C GLU A 139 -15.99 8.25 -10.45
N MET A 140 -14.97 7.59 -10.99
CA MET A 140 -14.59 7.69 -12.40
C MET A 140 -15.73 7.24 -13.32
N GLN A 141 -16.41 6.15 -12.99
CA GLN A 141 -17.56 5.67 -13.76
C GLN A 141 -18.69 6.69 -13.78
N ALA A 142 -18.96 7.32 -12.63
CA ALA A 142 -19.96 8.39 -12.52
C ALA A 142 -19.54 9.69 -13.22
N ALA A 143 -18.24 9.98 -13.27
CA ALA A 143 -17.67 11.14 -13.98
C ALA A 143 -17.75 11.00 -15.52
N GLU A 144 -17.97 9.79 -16.02
CA GLU A 144 -18.01 9.40 -17.44
C GLU A 144 -16.65 9.53 -18.15
N TYR A 145 -16.00 10.69 -18.08
CA TYR A 145 -14.74 11.01 -18.74
C TYR A 145 -13.57 11.14 -17.77
N PHE A 146 -12.40 10.69 -18.22
CA PHE A 146 -11.18 10.73 -17.41
C PHE A 146 -9.94 10.89 -18.29
N ALA A 147 -8.82 11.16 -17.63
CA ALA A 147 -7.48 11.15 -18.22
C ALA A 147 -6.56 10.24 -17.42
N ILE A 148 -5.57 9.65 -18.09
CA ILE A 148 -4.56 8.80 -17.47
C ILE A 148 -3.25 9.57 -17.38
N LEU A 149 -2.56 9.42 -16.25
CA LEU A 149 -1.20 9.86 -16.04
C LEU A 149 -0.37 8.63 -15.73
N ALA A 150 0.71 8.40 -16.48
CA ALA A 150 1.64 7.34 -16.13
C ALA A 150 3.08 7.80 -16.26
N ASP A 151 3.94 7.28 -15.39
CA ASP A 151 5.36 7.59 -15.38
C ASP A 151 6.19 6.35 -15.03
N GLU A 152 7.36 6.23 -15.65
CA GLU A 152 8.28 5.13 -15.41
C GLU A 152 9.26 5.51 -14.31
N THR A 153 9.49 4.61 -13.35
CA THR A 153 10.47 4.81 -12.29
C THR A 153 11.24 3.52 -12.02
N LYS A 154 12.46 3.67 -11.48
CA LYS A 154 13.31 2.57 -11.04
C LYS A 154 13.24 2.41 -9.53
N ASP A 155 13.00 1.19 -9.08
CA ASP A 155 13.08 0.88 -7.65
C ASP A 155 14.53 0.69 -7.17
N LEU A 156 14.70 0.51 -5.85
CA LEU A 156 16.02 0.29 -5.24
C LEU A 156 16.71 -0.99 -5.72
N SER A 157 15.94 -1.95 -6.24
CA SER A 157 16.43 -3.20 -6.82
C SER A 157 16.66 -3.10 -8.33
N LYS A 158 16.58 -1.88 -8.89
CA LYS A 158 16.75 -1.55 -10.32
C LYS A 158 15.69 -2.21 -11.21
N LYS A 159 14.54 -2.56 -10.64
CA LYS A 159 13.38 -3.01 -11.41
C LYS A 159 12.61 -1.79 -11.89
N GLU A 160 12.11 -1.89 -13.11
CA GLU A 160 11.30 -0.85 -13.75
C GLU A 160 9.86 -0.98 -13.25
N GLN A 161 9.26 0.15 -12.94
CA GLN A 161 7.91 0.24 -12.39
C GLN A 161 7.13 1.33 -13.11
N LEU A 162 5.87 1.07 -13.40
CA LEU A 162 4.94 2.01 -14.00
C LEU A 162 4.01 2.56 -12.91
N PHE A 163 4.18 3.83 -12.59
CA PHE A 163 3.23 4.57 -11.77
C PHE A 163 2.01 4.92 -12.61
N ILE A 164 0.79 4.66 -12.11
CA ILE A 164 -0.45 4.99 -12.80
C ILE A 164 -1.36 5.80 -11.87
N ALA A 165 -1.78 6.96 -12.35
CA ALA A 165 -2.77 7.83 -11.74
C ALA A 165 -3.84 8.22 -12.77
N VAL A 166 -4.98 8.71 -12.27
CA VAL A 166 -6.12 9.11 -13.07
C VAL A 166 -6.59 10.48 -12.66
N ARG A 167 -7.17 11.21 -13.62
CA ARG A 167 -7.75 12.52 -13.39
C ARG A 167 -9.14 12.59 -13.97
N TYR A 168 -10.12 12.99 -13.17
CA TYR A 168 -11.53 13.04 -13.56
C TYR A 168 -12.27 14.17 -12.85
N LEU A 169 -13.43 14.56 -13.38
CA LEU A 169 -14.30 15.59 -12.81
C LEU A 169 -15.47 14.90 -12.12
N TYR A 170 -15.52 14.96 -10.78
CA TYR A 170 -16.60 14.38 -10.00
C TYR A 170 -17.10 15.42 -8.99
N ASP A 171 -18.42 15.54 -8.85
CA ASP A 171 -19.07 16.51 -7.96
C ASP A 171 -18.55 17.96 -8.11
N GLY A 172 -18.30 18.38 -9.36
CA GLY A 172 -17.79 19.71 -9.68
C GLY A 172 -16.32 19.97 -9.32
N ASN A 173 -15.61 18.96 -8.80
CA ASN A 173 -14.21 19.06 -8.41
C ASN A 173 -13.33 18.19 -9.29
N ILE A 174 -12.10 18.65 -9.54
CA ILE A 174 -11.09 17.85 -10.22
C ILE A 174 -10.44 16.93 -9.20
N HIS A 175 -10.54 15.64 -9.44
CA HIS A 175 -9.88 14.60 -8.68
C HIS A 175 -8.65 14.13 -9.46
N GLU A 176 -7.53 13.94 -8.77
CA GLU A 176 -6.31 13.37 -9.31
C GLU A 176 -5.84 12.29 -8.34
N GLU A 177 -6.13 11.04 -8.68
CA GLU A 177 -6.04 9.92 -7.75
C GLU A 177 -5.01 8.90 -8.23
N PHE A 178 -4.22 8.39 -7.29
CA PHE A 178 -3.27 7.32 -7.54
C PHE A 178 -4.01 5.97 -7.59
N LEU A 179 -3.75 5.17 -8.62
CA LEU A 179 -4.33 3.83 -8.74
C LEU A 179 -3.37 2.76 -8.25
N CYS A 180 -2.18 2.67 -8.86
CA CYS A 180 -1.24 1.60 -8.57
C CYS A 180 0.16 1.87 -9.13
N ILE A 181 1.10 1.08 -8.64
CA ILE A 181 2.41 0.88 -9.26
C ILE A 181 2.45 -0.55 -9.79
N GLU A 182 2.77 -0.71 -11.07
CA GLU A 182 2.89 -2.01 -11.73
C GLU A 182 4.36 -2.30 -12.03
N GLU A 183 4.86 -3.48 -11.64
CA GLU A 183 6.19 -3.93 -12.07
C GLU A 183 6.16 -4.23 -13.58
N LEU A 184 7.17 -3.72 -14.30
CA LEU A 184 7.34 -3.93 -15.73
C LEU A 184 8.38 -5.03 -15.99
N GLU A 185 7.96 -6.09 -16.66
CA GLU A 185 8.88 -7.14 -17.16
C GLU A 185 9.60 -6.69 -18.44
N THR A 186 8.91 -5.90 -19.27
CA THR A 186 9.41 -5.32 -20.52
C THR A 186 9.11 -3.82 -20.58
N LEU A 187 10.01 -3.07 -21.22
CA LEU A 187 9.91 -1.62 -21.45
C LEU A 187 9.44 -1.29 -22.87
N ASP A 188 8.67 -2.18 -23.48
CA ASP A 188 8.11 -1.96 -24.81
C ASP A 188 6.69 -1.37 -24.74
N ALA A 189 6.26 -0.77 -25.84
CA ALA A 189 4.98 -0.06 -25.89
C ALA A 189 3.79 -1.01 -25.62
N GLU A 190 3.90 -2.28 -26.03
CA GLU A 190 2.86 -3.29 -25.82
C GLU A 190 2.73 -3.69 -24.34
N GLY A 191 3.86 -3.90 -23.64
CA GLY A 191 3.87 -4.18 -22.21
C GLY A 191 3.25 -3.04 -21.39
N LEU A 192 3.68 -1.80 -21.64
CA LEU A 192 3.13 -0.62 -20.98
C LEU A 192 1.63 -0.44 -21.25
N LEU A 193 1.23 -0.52 -22.53
CA LEU A 193 -0.17 -0.39 -22.93
C LEU A 193 -1.05 -1.41 -22.22
N SER A 194 -0.60 -2.67 -22.19
CA SER A 194 -1.34 -3.76 -21.55
C SER A 194 -1.54 -3.48 -20.06
N LYS A 195 -0.52 -2.99 -19.35
CA LYS A 195 -0.62 -2.61 -17.94
C LYS A 195 -1.62 -1.46 -17.73
N ILE A 196 -1.53 -0.39 -18.53
CA ILE A 196 -2.42 0.77 -18.43
C ILE A 196 -3.89 0.38 -18.65
N ILE A 197 -4.17 -0.41 -19.69
CA ILE A 197 -5.54 -0.84 -20.00
C ILE A 197 -6.05 -1.81 -18.93
N ASN A 198 -5.23 -2.79 -18.51
CA ASN A 198 -5.66 -3.82 -17.56
C ASN A 198 -6.08 -3.25 -16.20
N VAL A 199 -5.51 -2.13 -15.77
CA VAL A 199 -5.85 -1.48 -14.49
C VAL A 199 -7.28 -0.92 -14.49
N THR A 200 -7.82 -0.58 -15.66
CA THR A 200 -9.11 0.14 -15.77
C THR A 200 -10.20 -0.62 -16.55
N LYS A 201 -9.81 -1.60 -17.38
CA LYS A 201 -10.69 -2.27 -18.36
C LYS A 201 -11.96 -2.91 -17.79
N ASP A 202 -11.92 -3.42 -16.56
CA ASP A 202 -13.01 -4.24 -16.02
C ASP A 202 -14.09 -3.38 -15.34
N ARG A 203 -13.86 -2.07 -15.17
CA ARG A 203 -14.74 -1.19 -14.37
C ARG A 203 -15.14 0.10 -15.06
N VAL A 204 -14.32 0.61 -15.98
CA VAL A 204 -14.62 1.83 -16.74
C VAL A 204 -14.44 1.60 -18.23
N ASN A 205 -15.27 2.26 -19.05
CA ASN A 205 -15.12 2.21 -20.49
C ASN A 205 -13.90 3.07 -20.90
N PHE A 206 -12.81 2.42 -21.31
CA PHE A 206 -11.59 3.11 -21.70
C PHE A 206 -11.79 4.07 -22.88
N GLN A 207 -12.83 3.88 -23.71
CA GLN A 207 -13.17 4.81 -24.80
C GLN A 207 -13.48 6.24 -24.31
N ASN A 208 -13.88 6.37 -23.03
CA ASN A 208 -14.14 7.67 -22.42
C ASN A 208 -12.86 8.37 -21.90
N CYS A 209 -11.69 7.77 -22.11
CA CYS A 209 -10.42 8.43 -21.87
C CYS A 209 -10.24 9.59 -22.87
N ILE A 210 -10.15 10.82 -22.36
CA ILE A 210 -10.03 12.06 -23.14
C ILE A 210 -8.63 12.70 -23.03
N GLY A 211 -7.78 12.15 -22.17
CA GLY A 211 -6.41 12.65 -21.98
C GLY A 211 -5.46 11.55 -21.55
N GLN A 212 -4.21 11.67 -21.98
CA GLN A 212 -3.13 10.77 -21.59
C GLN A 212 -1.84 11.56 -21.42
N ALA A 213 -1.18 11.42 -20.28
CA ALA A 213 0.01 12.18 -19.93
C ALA A 213 1.15 11.24 -19.56
N TYR A 214 2.26 11.35 -20.29
CA TYR A 214 3.47 10.56 -20.11
C TYR A 214 4.72 11.43 -20.25
N ASP A 215 5.88 10.85 -19.93
CA ASP A 215 7.17 11.46 -20.24
C ASP A 215 7.45 11.51 -21.76
N GLY A 216 8.61 12.04 -22.11
CA GLY A 216 9.03 12.20 -23.50
C GLY A 216 9.61 10.94 -24.14
N ALA A 217 9.68 9.80 -23.45
CA ALA A 217 10.34 8.62 -23.96
C ALA A 217 9.67 8.12 -25.25
N SER A 218 10.46 7.68 -26.23
CA SER A 218 9.94 7.29 -27.54
C SER A 218 8.90 6.15 -27.47
N VAL A 219 9.03 5.28 -26.47
CA VAL A 219 8.11 4.16 -26.23
C VAL A 219 6.69 4.64 -25.93
N VAL A 220 6.53 5.74 -25.20
CA VAL A 220 5.21 6.30 -24.85
C VAL A 220 4.79 7.43 -25.78
N SER A 221 5.74 8.20 -26.30
CA SER A 221 5.48 9.48 -26.96
C SER A 221 5.49 9.41 -28.50
N SER A 222 5.99 8.33 -29.11
CA SER A 222 6.20 8.30 -30.55
C SER A 222 4.89 8.29 -31.36
N LYS A 223 4.90 9.05 -32.46
CA LYS A 223 3.71 9.37 -33.26
C LYS A 223 2.98 8.20 -33.90
N HIS A 224 3.63 7.05 -34.09
CA HIS A 224 3.08 5.93 -34.87
C HIS A 224 3.13 4.59 -34.14
N ALA A 225 4.05 4.43 -33.17
CA ALA A 225 4.26 3.16 -32.47
C ALA A 225 4.31 3.36 -30.94
N GLY A 226 4.05 4.57 -30.47
CA GLY A 226 4.08 4.88 -29.05
C GLY A 226 2.77 4.47 -28.40
N VAL A 227 2.81 4.24 -27.09
CA VAL A 227 1.60 4.01 -26.28
C VAL A 227 0.53 5.07 -26.59
N ASN A 228 0.94 6.33 -26.73
CA ASN A 228 0.00 7.42 -27.01
C ASN A 228 -0.76 7.27 -28.34
N ALA A 229 -0.07 6.85 -29.40
CA ALA A 229 -0.62 6.70 -30.74
C ALA A 229 -1.54 5.49 -30.76
N ILE A 230 -1.11 4.38 -30.15
CA ILE A 230 -1.92 3.16 -30.08
C ILE A 230 -3.21 3.40 -29.29
N ILE A 231 -3.14 4.06 -28.12
CA ILE A 231 -4.33 4.42 -27.35
C ILE A 231 -5.25 5.28 -28.19
N LYS A 232 -4.72 6.33 -28.84
CA LYS A 232 -5.54 7.27 -29.60
C LYS A 232 -6.17 6.62 -30.84
N ASP A 233 -5.41 5.81 -31.57
CA ASP A 233 -5.88 5.29 -32.86
C ASP A 233 -6.76 4.04 -32.70
N CYS A 234 -6.52 3.21 -31.67
CA CYS A 234 -7.17 1.90 -31.54
C CYS A 234 -8.18 1.81 -30.38
N VAL A 235 -8.06 2.64 -29.34
CA VAL A 235 -8.80 2.42 -28.08
C VAL A 235 -9.69 3.62 -27.72
N ALA A 236 -9.14 4.83 -27.67
CA ALA A 236 -9.79 6.04 -27.21
C ALA A 236 -9.42 7.24 -28.11
N PRO A 237 -10.17 7.49 -29.21
CA PRO A 237 -9.87 8.55 -30.19
C PRO A 237 -9.77 9.97 -29.62
N LEU A 238 -10.43 10.21 -28.48
CA LEU A 238 -10.42 11.50 -27.80
C LEU A 238 -9.23 11.68 -26.85
N ALA A 239 -8.45 10.63 -26.56
CA ALA A 239 -7.33 10.65 -25.63
C ALA A 239 -6.16 11.50 -26.15
N ASN A 240 -6.16 12.78 -25.84
CA ASN A 240 -5.09 13.68 -26.26
C ASN A 240 -3.82 13.50 -25.42
N TYR A 241 -2.70 13.35 -26.12
CA TYR A 241 -1.39 13.23 -25.50
C TYR A 241 -0.88 14.58 -24.99
N ILE A 242 -0.48 14.59 -23.72
CA ILE A 242 0.16 15.71 -23.04
C ILE A 242 1.55 15.26 -22.59
N HIS A 243 2.59 15.89 -23.15
CA HIS A 243 3.96 15.65 -22.74
C HIS A 243 4.21 16.29 -21.37
N CYS A 244 4.68 15.49 -20.40
CA CYS A 244 4.96 15.89 -19.02
C CYS A 244 5.72 17.22 -18.94
N PHE A 245 5.11 18.24 -18.32
CA PHE A 245 5.72 19.56 -18.21
C PHE A 245 6.99 19.58 -17.36
N ASN A 246 7.06 18.74 -16.32
CA ASN A 246 8.26 18.62 -15.50
C ASN A 246 9.43 18.05 -16.30
N HIS A 247 9.17 17.01 -17.11
CA HIS A 247 10.18 16.44 -18.00
C HIS A 247 10.62 17.47 -19.05
N ARG A 248 9.68 18.20 -19.66
CA ARG A 248 9.99 19.29 -20.60
C ARG A 248 10.85 20.39 -19.98
N LEU A 249 10.52 20.81 -18.76
CA LEU A 249 11.30 21.82 -18.04
C LEU A 249 12.71 21.30 -17.77
N ASN A 250 12.85 20.06 -17.33
CA ASN A 250 14.15 19.44 -17.10
C ASN A 250 15.00 19.40 -18.37
N LEU A 251 14.42 19.02 -19.52
CA LEU A 251 15.12 19.04 -20.81
C LEU A 251 15.60 20.46 -21.17
N VAL A 252 14.77 21.48 -21.00
CA VAL A 252 15.16 22.88 -21.25
C VAL A 252 16.31 23.31 -20.33
N LEU A 253 16.26 22.95 -19.04
CA LEU A 253 17.33 23.26 -18.09
C LEU A 253 18.64 22.58 -18.47
N ILE A 254 18.59 21.31 -18.92
CA ILE A 254 19.76 20.57 -19.41
C ILE A 254 20.34 21.25 -20.66
N ASP A 255 19.50 21.62 -21.62
CA ASP A 255 19.94 22.31 -22.85
C ASP A 255 20.62 23.65 -22.53
N ILE A 256 20.05 24.44 -21.62
CA ILE A 256 20.65 25.71 -21.18
C ILE A 256 21.98 25.46 -20.46
N ALA A 257 22.03 24.54 -19.50
CA ALA A 257 23.24 24.22 -18.74
C ALA A 257 24.36 23.71 -19.65
N THR A 258 24.03 22.88 -20.64
CA THR A 258 24.99 22.35 -21.61
C THR A 258 25.42 23.39 -22.64
N SER A 259 24.64 24.44 -22.89
CA SER A 259 25.06 25.55 -23.77
C SER A 259 26.15 26.44 -23.15
N ILE A 260 26.18 26.56 -21.82
CA ILE A 260 27.12 27.42 -21.08
C ILE A 260 28.39 26.62 -20.76
N GLN A 261 29.52 27.02 -21.35
CA GLN A 261 30.81 26.32 -21.21
C GLN A 261 31.22 26.08 -19.76
N CYS A 262 31.20 27.11 -18.90
CA CYS A 262 31.66 26.97 -17.51
C CYS A 262 30.79 26.01 -16.69
N VAL A 263 29.48 26.00 -16.92
CA VAL A 263 28.52 25.09 -16.27
C VAL A 263 28.75 23.66 -16.76
N ARG A 264 28.86 23.47 -18.08
CA ARG A 264 29.17 22.18 -18.68
C ARG A 264 30.49 21.60 -18.17
N ASP A 265 31.53 22.41 -18.07
CA ASP A 265 32.84 21.99 -17.56
C ASP A 265 32.77 21.57 -16.09
N CYS A 266 32.00 22.31 -15.29
CA CYS A 266 31.75 21.97 -13.89
C CYS A 266 31.05 20.61 -13.76
N PHE A 267 29.94 20.38 -14.47
CA PHE A 267 29.25 19.08 -14.45
C PHE A 267 30.11 17.95 -15.03
N SER A 268 30.91 18.23 -16.08
CA SER A 268 31.85 17.24 -16.63
C SER A 268 32.92 16.84 -15.61
N LEU A 269 33.46 17.80 -14.86
CA LEU A 269 34.42 17.53 -13.78
C LEU A 269 33.78 16.69 -12.68
N LEU A 270 32.57 17.03 -12.24
CA LEU A 270 31.83 16.26 -11.23
C LEU A 270 31.57 14.83 -11.71
N GLN A 271 31.13 14.64 -12.95
CA GLN A 271 30.92 13.30 -13.53
C GLN A 271 32.21 12.49 -13.60
N LYS A 272 33.33 13.12 -13.99
CA LYS A 272 34.65 12.46 -14.02
C LYS A 272 35.11 12.08 -12.63
N LEU A 273 34.90 12.95 -11.64
CA LEU A 273 35.23 12.67 -10.24
C LEU A 273 34.40 11.49 -9.72
N TYR A 274 33.10 11.49 -9.99
CA TYR A 274 32.21 10.37 -9.66
C TYR A 274 32.71 9.07 -10.30
N ALA A 275 32.94 9.06 -11.63
CA ALA A 275 33.42 7.87 -12.33
C ALA A 275 34.79 7.39 -11.79
N PHE A 276 35.71 8.31 -11.50
CA PHE A 276 37.00 7.99 -10.90
C PHE A 276 36.85 7.33 -9.54
N VAL A 277 36.01 7.88 -8.66
CA VAL A 277 35.77 7.32 -7.33
C VAL A 277 35.06 5.98 -7.45
N SER A 278 33.92 5.90 -8.14
CA SER A 278 33.07 4.71 -8.22
C SER A 278 33.74 3.52 -8.93
N CYS A 279 34.61 3.77 -9.91
CA CYS A 279 35.35 2.70 -10.61
C CYS A 279 36.71 2.37 -9.98
N SER A 280 37.12 3.07 -8.92
CA SER A 280 38.41 2.82 -8.26
C SER A 280 38.36 1.57 -7.39
N ASN A 281 39.44 0.79 -7.37
CA ASN A 281 39.64 -0.28 -6.39
C ASN A 281 39.56 0.22 -4.93
N ILE A 282 39.76 1.52 -4.71
CA ILE A 282 39.59 2.17 -3.41
C ILE A 282 38.12 2.16 -3.00
N TYR A 283 37.18 2.38 -3.92
CA TYR A 283 35.75 2.33 -3.63
C TYR A 283 35.31 0.91 -3.22
N ALA A 284 35.75 -0.12 -3.95
CA ALA A 284 35.49 -1.51 -3.56
C ALA A 284 36.05 -1.85 -2.17
N LYS A 285 37.27 -1.39 -1.86
CA LYS A 285 37.86 -1.53 -0.51
C LYS A 285 37.10 -0.75 0.56
N TRP A 286 36.65 0.47 0.25
CA TRP A 286 35.90 1.33 1.14
C TRP A 286 34.54 0.72 1.51
N ILE A 287 33.79 0.23 0.52
CA ILE A 287 32.54 -0.52 0.73
C ILE A 287 32.82 -1.74 1.60
N LYS A 288 33.83 -2.56 1.26
CA LYS A 288 34.21 -3.73 2.05
C LYS A 288 34.55 -3.39 3.51
N MET A 289 35.33 -2.33 3.75
CA MET A 289 35.67 -1.91 5.11
C MET A 289 34.46 -1.43 5.93
N GLN A 290 33.47 -0.79 5.30
CA GLN A 290 32.22 -0.41 5.97
C GLN A 290 31.42 -1.66 6.35
N THR A 291 31.28 -2.61 5.41
CA THR A 291 30.58 -3.88 5.62
C THR A 291 31.25 -4.73 6.70
N ASP A 292 32.58 -4.90 6.64
CA ASP A 292 33.36 -5.68 7.61
C ASP A 292 33.26 -5.11 9.04
N ARG A 293 32.95 -3.81 9.18
CA ARG A 293 32.78 -3.13 10.47
C ARG A 293 31.32 -3.04 10.92
N GLY A 294 30.38 -3.62 10.17
CA GLY A 294 28.94 -3.53 10.46
C GLY A 294 28.38 -2.10 10.39
N LEU A 295 29.05 -1.21 9.66
CA LEU A 295 28.60 0.17 9.46
C LEU A 295 27.56 0.24 8.35
N ILE A 296 26.70 1.26 8.42
CA ILE A 296 25.81 1.60 7.30
C ILE A 296 26.68 1.96 6.10
N VAL A 297 26.50 1.24 4.99
CA VAL A 297 27.29 1.43 3.77
C VAL A 297 26.91 2.77 3.16
N MET A 298 27.84 3.73 3.22
CA MET A 298 27.74 4.99 2.49
C MET A 298 28.33 4.79 1.10
N GLU A 299 27.47 4.92 0.09
CA GLU A 299 27.84 4.86 -1.32
C GLU A 299 27.52 6.19 -2.02
N LEU A 300 28.37 6.55 -2.97
CA LEU A 300 28.08 7.62 -3.92
C LEU A 300 27.07 7.07 -4.92
N LYS A 301 25.80 7.44 -4.77
CA LYS A 301 24.77 7.13 -5.76
C LYS A 301 24.78 8.19 -6.85
N GLN A 302 24.70 7.75 -8.10
CA GLN A 302 24.33 8.62 -9.19
C GLN A 302 22.86 8.99 -9.00
N ILE A 303 22.59 10.28 -8.83
CA ILE A 303 21.23 10.84 -8.78
C ILE A 303 20.78 11.09 -10.23
#